data_AF-A0A7X7T3J8-F1
#
_entry.id   AF-A0A7X7T3J8-F1
#
_cell.length_a   1.000
_cell.length_b   1.000
_cell.length_c   1.000
_cell.angle_alpha   90.00
_cell.angle_beta   90.00
_cell.angle_gamma   90.00
#
_symmetry.space_group_name_H-M   'P 1'
#
loop_
_entity.id
_entity.type
_entity.pdbx_description
1 polymer ?
#
loop_
_entity_poly.entity_id
_entity_poly.type
_entity_poly.pdbx_seq_one_letter_code
_entity_poly.pdbx_strand_id
1 'polypeptide(L)' 'MTVRHEPPCPVCGHTLRWEGEEERFCCQGPARHAFVSEGWGAERVLVLVGAVADPTVEALSRWSWPE' A
#
# COMPACT_ATOMS: atom_id res chain seq x y z
N MET A 1 -13.35 2.82 -16.64
CA MET A 1 -13.10 2.34 -15.27
C MET A 1 -11.70 1.75 -15.25
N THR A 2 -10.72 2.46 -14.70
CA THR A 2 -9.35 1.95 -14.57
C THR A 2 -9.36 0.92 -13.45
N VAL A 3 -9.26 -0.36 -13.79
CA VAL A 3 -9.10 -1.44 -12.82
C VAL A 3 -7.73 -1.26 -12.18
N ARG A 4 -7.68 -0.64 -11.00
CA ARG A 4 -6.46 -0.61 -10.19
C ARG A 4 -6.32 -2.02 -9.60
N HIS A 5 -5.21 -2.70 -9.88
CA HIS A 5 -4.90 -3.95 -9.21
C HIS A 5 -4.85 -3.69 -7.69
N GLU A 6 -5.46 -4.57 -6.91
CA GLU A 6 -5.52 -4.50 -5.45
C GLU A 6 -4.62 -5.60 -4.89
N PRO A 7 -3.30 -5.36 -4.82
CA PRO A 7 -2.34 -6.41 -4.50
C PRO A 7 -2.42 -6.80 -3.02
N PRO A 8 -1.85 -7.96 -2.64
CA PRO A 8 -1.66 -8.29 -1.24
C PRO A 8 -0.69 -7.30 -0.58
N CYS A 9 -0.92 -7.04 0.71
CA CYS A 9 -0.05 -6.23 1.55
C CYS A 9 1.30 -6.93 1.71
N PRO A 10 2.42 -6.30 1.36
CA PRO A 10 3.74 -6.93 1.49
C PRO A 10 4.17 -7.18 2.94
N VAL A 11 3.50 -6.56 3.91
CA VAL A 11 3.82 -6.69 5.35
C VAL A 11 3.09 -7.87 5.99
N CYS A 12 1.81 -8.08 5.67
CA CYS A 12 0.96 -9.07 6.34
C CYS A 12 0.14 -9.96 5.42
N GLY A 13 0.28 -9.84 4.10
CA GLY A 13 -0.39 -10.67 3.10
C GLY A 13 -1.89 -10.39 2.88
N HIS A 14 -2.52 -9.56 3.71
CA HIS A 14 -3.93 -9.17 3.55
C HIS A 14 -4.14 -8.25 2.34
N THR A 15 -5.35 -8.27 1.75
CA THR A 15 -5.70 -7.43 0.60
C THR A 15 -5.48 -5.93 0.88
N LEU A 16 -4.85 -5.24 -0.07
CA LEU A 16 -4.80 -3.78 -0.13
C LEU A 16 -5.99 -3.27 -0.92
N ARG A 17 -6.70 -2.30 -0.36
CA ARG A 17 -7.80 -1.61 -1.04
C ARG A 17 -7.38 -0.21 -1.44
N TRP A 18 -7.70 0.21 -2.66
CA TRP A 18 -7.48 1.61 -3.05
C TRP A 18 -8.55 2.52 -2.45
N GLU A 19 -8.13 3.46 -1.62
CA GLU A 19 -8.98 4.50 -1.03
C GLU A 19 -8.75 5.80 -1.81
N GLY A 20 -9.66 6.08 -2.75
CA GLY A 20 -9.50 7.19 -3.70
C GLY A 20 -9.54 8.59 -3.09
N GLU A 21 -10.20 8.77 -1.95
CA GLU A 21 -10.27 10.06 -1.24
C GLU A 21 -8.91 10.47 -0.65
N GLU A 22 -8.08 9.49 -0.29
CA GLU A 22 -6.81 9.69 0.38
C GLU A 22 -5.61 9.36 -0.53
N GLU A 23 -5.89 9.03 -1.80
CA GLU A 23 -4.91 8.64 -2.81
C GLU A 23 -3.91 7.58 -2.35
N ARG A 24 -4.39 6.60 -1.57
CA ARG A 24 -3.54 5.56 -0.94
C ARG A 24 -4.18 4.17 -0.94
N PHE A 25 -3.34 3.16 -0.82
CA PHE A 25 -3.71 1.76 -0.60
C PHE A 25 -3.77 1.45 0.88
N CYS A 26 -4.94 1.08 1.38
CA CYS A 26 -5.15 0.72 2.77
C CYS A 26 -5.31 -0.80 2.92
N CYS A 27 -4.46 -1.40 3.74
CA CYS A 27 -4.54 -2.79 4.13
C CYS A 27 -5.78 -3.04 4.98
N GLN A 28 -6.51 -4.11 4.63
CA GLN A 28 -7.71 -4.56 5.35
C GLN A 28 -7.38 -5.51 6.52
N GLY A 29 -6.10 -5.63 6.88
CA GLY A 29 -5.63 -6.36 8.06
C GLY A 29 -5.74 -5.53 9.35
N PRO A 30 -5.57 -6.16 10.53
CA PRO A 30 -5.73 -5.51 11.84
C PRO A 30 -4.79 -4.32 12.06
N ALA A 31 -3.58 -4.36 11.50
CA ALA A 31 -2.59 -3.28 11.60
C ALA A 31 -2.88 -2.07 10.68
N ARG A 32 -3.83 -2.20 9.73
CA ARG A 32 -4.25 -1.16 8.77
C ARG A 32 -3.08 -0.33 8.21
N HIS A 33 -2.11 -1.01 7.60
CA HIS A 33 -1.01 -0.37 6.87
C HIS A 33 -1.55 0.48 5.70
N ALA A 34 -1.00 1.67 5.50
CA ALA A 34 -1.30 2.57 4.40
C ALA A 34 -0.08 2.72 3.50
N PHE A 35 -0.27 2.57 2.19
CA PHE A 35 0.78 2.65 1.19
C PHE A 35 0.42 3.65 0.11
N VAL A 36 1.39 4.39 -0.41
CA VAL A 36 1.25 5.11 -1.68
C VAL A 36 1.90 4.30 -2.78
N SER A 37 1.39 4.42 -4.01
CA SER A 37 2.08 3.84 -5.16
C SER A 37 2.93 4.91 -5.84
N GLU A 38 4.25 4.71 -5.89
CA GLU A 38 5.16 5.53 -6.69
C GLU A 38 5.51 4.79 -7.99
N GLY A 39 5.80 5.53 -9.06
CA GLY A 39 6.16 4.95 -10.36
C GLY A 39 4.98 4.39 -11.16
N TRP A 40 5.29 3.77 -12.30
CA TRP A 40 4.31 3.30 -13.29
C TRP A 40 4.77 1.98 -13.92
N GLY A 41 3.81 1.14 -14.34
CA GLY A 41 4.11 -0.13 -15.01
C GLY A 41 4.96 -1.07 -14.14
N ALA A 42 6.05 -1.59 -14.71
CA ALA A 42 6.98 -2.52 -14.04
C ALA A 42 7.84 -1.86 -12.94
N GLU A 43 7.96 -0.53 -12.94
CA GLU A 43 8.71 0.22 -11.93
C GLU A 43 7.82 0.71 -10.78
N ARG A 44 6.55 0.28 -10.78
CA ARG A 44 5.61 0.66 -9.73
C ARG A 44 6.03 0.03 -8.41
N VAL A 45 6.05 0.83 -7.35
CA VAL A 45 6.40 0.39 -6.00
C VAL A 45 5.34 0.83 -4.99
N LEU A 46 5.14 0.03 -3.96
CA LEU A 46 4.37 0.38 -2.76
C LEU A 46 5.32 0.96 -1.72
N VAL A 47 4.99 2.13 -1.22
CA VAL A 47 5.75 2.81 -0.15
C VAL A 47 4.85 2.92 1.06
N LEU A 48 5.27 2.32 2.18
CA LEU A 48 4.52 2.40 3.43
C LEU A 48 4.59 3.84 3.95
N VAL A 49 3.43 4.46 4.15
CA VAL A 49 3.29 5.84 4.65
C VAL A 49 2.67 5.91 6.04
N GLY A 50 2.21 4.77 6.57
CA GLY A 50 1.76 4.68 7.95
C GLY A 50 1.16 3.33 8.29
N ALA A 51 1.04 3.05 9.58
CA ALA A 51 0.32 1.91 10.12
C ALA A 51 -0.49 2.36 11.34
N VAL A 52 -1.68 1.81 11.54
CA VAL A 52 -2.46 2.09 12.76
C VAL A 52 -1.75 1.54 14.00
N ALA A 53 -0.95 0.47 13.84
CA ALA A 53 -0.14 -0.09 14.91
C ALA A 53 1.00 0.84 15.35
N ASP A 54 1.57 1.64 14.43
CA ASP A 54 2.68 2.55 14.71
C ASP A 54 2.57 3.83 13.85
N PRO A 55 2.09 4.95 14.39
CA PRO A 55 1.96 6.22 13.67
C PRO A 55 3.31 6.90 13.40
N THR A 56 4.40 6.38 13.95
CA THR A 56 5.77 6.89 13.79
C THR A 56 6.57 6.12 12.73
N VAL A 57 5.96 5.17 12.00
CA VAL A 57 6.64 4.51 10.89
C VAL A 57 6.82 5.54 9.77
N GLU A 58 7.96 6.22 9.80
CA GLU A 58 8.45 7.01 8.68
C GLU A 58 8.72 6.10 7.49
N ALA A 59 8.33 6.59 6.32
CA ALA A 59 8.37 5.91 5.04
C ALA A 59 9.79 5.45 4.68
N LEU A 60 10.14 4.21 5.01
CA LEU A 60 11.44 3.65 4.61
C LEU A 60 11.35 2.29 3.93
N SER A 61 10.21 1.60 4.05
CA SER A 61 10.04 0.32 3.39
C SER A 61 9.33 0.52 2.04
N ARG A 62 10.04 0.14 0.99
CA ARG A 62 9.59 0.16 -0.40
C ARG A 62 9.56 -1.27 -0.92
N TRP A 63 8.47 -1.64 -1.58
CA TRP A 63 8.33 -2.95 -2.22
C TRP A 63 7.95 -2.77 -3.67
N SER A 64 8.47 -3.64 -4.53
CA SER A 64 7.95 -3.77 -5.89
C SER A 64 6.45 -4.08 -5.85
N TRP A 65 5.72 -3.55 -6.81
CA TRP A 65 4.31 -3.85 -6.96
C TRP A 65 4.11 -5.38 -7.04
N PRO A 66 3.27 -5.97 -6.18
CA PRO A 66 3.00 -7.40 -6.27
C PRO A 66 2.23 -7.69 -7.56
N GLU A 67 2.80 -8.56 -8.39
CA GLU A 67 2.18 -9.07 -9.61
C GLU A 67 0.93 -9.92 -9.31
#